data_AF-R7TGG3-F1
#
_entry.id   AF-R7TGG3-F1
#
_cell.length_a   1.000
_cell.length_b   1.000
_cell.length_c   1.000
_cell.angle_alpha   90.00
_cell.angle_beta   90.00
_cell.angle_gamma   90.00
#
_symmetry.space_group_name_H-M   'P 1'
#
loop_
_entity.id
_entity.type
_entity.pdbx_description
1 polymer ?
#
loop_
_entity_poly.entity_id
_entity_poly.type
_entity_poly.pdbx_seq_one_letter_code
_entity_poly.pdbx_strand_id
1 'polypeptide(L)'
;MFILLIRGVTLPGAVNGIYYYLVPTWEKLADPQVWVDAGTQVFFSSSISVGTLISLGSYNKFKHNCWKDCLVYTGVNCGTSFLSGFVIFSILGFMAYERGISVADVAESGPGLAFIAYPKAVGQLVMAPVWSIIFFIMIILLGLDSQFVGVEGVVTTIVDEFPHQLRRGYRKEILIAFICAISMLCGLCMVTEVSVT
;
A
#
# COMPACT_ATOMS: atom_id res chain seq x y z
N MET A 1 11.32 1.24 -4.36
CA MET A 1 11.74 0.66 -3.07
C MET A 1 13.25 0.49 -2.91
N PHE A 2 13.94 -0.37 -3.66
CA PHE A 2 15.37 -0.67 -3.39
C PHE A 2 16.29 0.55 -3.37
N ILE A 3 16.10 1.52 -4.28
CA ILE A 3 16.86 2.78 -4.29
C ILE A 3 16.67 3.56 -2.97
N LEU A 4 15.44 3.66 -2.49
CA LEU A 4 15.11 4.33 -1.22
C LEU A 4 15.62 3.54 -0.02
N LEU A 5 15.64 2.21 -0.10
CA LEU A 5 16.22 1.36 0.94
C LEU A 5 17.71 1.60 1.07
N ILE A 6 18.46 1.50 -0.04
CA ILE A 6 19.91 1.76 -0.06
C ILE A 6 20.19 3.17 0.45
N ARG A 7 19.40 4.16 0.02
CA ARG A 7 19.57 5.52 0.52
C ARG A 7 19.28 5.62 2.02
N GLY A 8 18.17 5.05 2.49
CA GLY A 8 17.74 5.11 3.88
C GLY A 8 18.76 4.49 4.83
N VAL A 9 19.26 3.28 4.51
CA VAL A 9 20.22 2.57 5.39
C VAL A 9 21.62 3.18 5.41
N THR A 10 21.96 4.04 4.44
CA THR A 10 23.24 4.76 4.39
C THR A 10 23.21 6.09 5.14
N LEU A 11 22.07 6.49 5.70
CA LEU A 11 21.94 7.72 6.47
C LEU A 11 22.40 7.55 7.92
N PRO A 12 22.93 8.60 8.55
CA PRO A 12 23.21 8.56 9.98
C PRO A 12 21.90 8.38 10.76
N GLY A 13 21.94 7.64 11.87
CA GLY A 13 20.75 7.37 12.67
C GLY A 13 19.79 6.32 12.11
N ALA A 14 19.99 5.82 10.88
CA ALA A 14 19.14 4.78 10.28
C ALA A 14 19.04 3.51 11.14
N VAL A 15 20.14 3.14 11.80
CA VAL A 15 20.20 1.99 12.72
C VAL A 15 19.21 2.14 13.88
N ASN A 16 19.01 3.35 14.42
CA ASN A 16 18.06 3.59 15.51
C ASN A 16 16.62 3.33 15.05
N GLY A 17 16.30 3.73 13.81
CA GLY A 17 15.00 3.45 13.20
C GLY A 17 14.78 1.97 12.95
N ILE A 18 15.78 1.26 12.42
CA ILE A 18 15.70 -0.19 12.20
C ILE A 18 15.58 -0.95 13.53
N TYR A 19 16.30 -0.50 14.56
CA TYR A 19 16.18 -1.05 15.92
C TYR A 19 14.76 -0.89 16.45
N TYR A 20 14.19 0.31 16.34
CA TYR A 20 12.80 0.57 16.73
C TYR A 20 11.79 -0.30 15.95
N TYR A 21 12.07 -0.58 14.67
CA TYR A 21 11.21 -1.42 13.83
C TYR A 21 11.24 -2.90 14.21
N LEU A 22 12.43 -3.44 14.49
CA LEU A 22 12.62 -4.89 14.63
C LEU A 22 12.62 -5.41 16.06
N VAL A 23 13.01 -4.59 17.04
CA VAL A 23 13.14 -5.07 18.42
C VAL A 23 11.76 -5.22 19.04
N PRO A 24 11.35 -6.47 19.37
CA PRO A 24 10.01 -6.72 19.87
C PRO A 24 9.88 -6.30 21.34
N THR A 25 8.71 -5.77 21.70
CA THR A 25 8.29 -5.63 23.08
C THR A 25 7.39 -6.81 23.44
N TRP A 26 7.95 -7.86 24.04
CA TRP A 26 7.25 -9.14 24.28
C TRP A 26 5.97 -9.01 25.11
N GLU A 27 5.92 -8.06 26.03
CA GLU A 27 4.73 -7.77 26.85
C GLU A 27 3.51 -7.41 26.00
N LYS A 28 3.71 -6.81 24.82
CA LYS A 28 2.61 -6.46 23.91
C LYS A 28 1.89 -7.69 23.35
N LEU A 29 2.51 -8.86 23.31
CA LEU A 29 1.84 -10.08 22.84
C LEU A 29 0.73 -10.56 23.77
N ALA A 30 0.74 -10.12 25.04
CA ALA A 30 -0.33 -10.40 26.00
C ALA A 30 -1.57 -9.52 25.76
N ASP A 31 -1.46 -8.44 24.99
CA ASP A 31 -2.58 -7.57 24.65
C ASP A 31 -3.38 -8.17 23.47
N PRO A 32 -4.67 -8.51 23.66
CA PRO A 32 -5.51 -9.02 22.59
C PRO A 32 -5.64 -8.08 21.39
N GLN A 33 -5.52 -6.76 21.59
CA GLN A 33 -5.63 -5.80 20.48
C GLN A 33 -4.52 -5.98 19.45
N VAL A 34 -3.31 -6.38 19.87
CA VAL A 34 -2.21 -6.65 18.94
C VAL A 34 -2.56 -7.76 17.95
N TRP A 35 -3.35 -8.75 18.39
CA TRP A 35 -3.81 -9.84 17.53
C TRP A 35 -4.98 -9.43 16.63
N VAL A 36 -5.88 -8.58 17.12
CA VAL A 36 -6.96 -7.98 16.33
C VAL A 36 -6.38 -7.12 15.20
N ASP A 37 -5.40 -6.27 15.52
CA ASP A 37 -4.70 -5.43 14.56
C ASP A 37 -3.95 -6.27 13.53
N ALA A 38 -3.22 -7.31 13.97
CA ALA A 38 -2.52 -8.22 13.07
C ALA A 38 -3.47 -8.95 12.11
N GLY A 39 -4.59 -9.48 12.63
CA GLY A 39 -5.60 -10.14 11.82
C GLY A 39 -6.24 -9.19 10.80
N THR A 40 -6.56 -7.98 11.24
CA THR A 40 -7.13 -6.91 10.41
C THR A 40 -6.15 -6.51 9.29
N GLN A 41 -4.87 -6.34 9.64
CA GLN A 41 -3.80 -6.00 8.69
C GLN A 41 -3.64 -7.09 7.62
N VAL A 42 -3.59 -8.37 8.02
CA VAL A 42 -3.49 -9.48 7.06
C VAL A 42 -4.73 -9.54 6.16
N PHE A 43 -5.92 -9.40 6.74
CA PHE A 43 -7.18 -9.46 6.00
C PHE A 43 -7.28 -8.37 4.92
N PHE A 44 -6.99 -7.11 5.28
CA PHE A 44 -7.03 -6.00 4.33
C PHE A 44 -5.85 -6.02 3.37
N SER A 45 -4.64 -6.35 3.83
CA SER A 45 -3.46 -6.43 2.96
C SER A 45 -3.60 -7.47 1.86
N SER A 46 -4.22 -8.63 2.15
CA SER A 46 -4.45 -9.68 1.15
C SER A 46 -5.77 -9.55 0.38
N SER A 47 -6.58 -8.53 0.67
CA SER A 47 -7.85 -8.24 -0.05
C SER A 47 -8.82 -9.44 -0.15
N ILE A 48 -8.86 -10.32 0.87
CA ILE A 48 -9.51 -11.65 0.79
C ILE A 48 -11.04 -11.53 0.60
N SER A 49 -11.68 -10.47 1.07
CA SER A 49 -13.14 -10.30 1.03
C SER A 49 -13.67 -9.39 -0.08
N VAL A 50 -12.80 -8.84 -0.93
CA VAL A 50 -13.22 -7.84 -1.94
C VAL A 50 -13.75 -8.49 -3.22
N GLY A 51 -13.59 -9.81 -3.38
CA GLY A 51 -14.02 -10.57 -4.58
C GLY A 51 -13.07 -10.44 -5.77
N THR A 52 -12.04 -9.61 -5.65
CA THR A 52 -11.09 -9.34 -6.72
C THR A 52 -10.21 -10.54 -7.07
N LEU A 53 -9.72 -11.27 -6.06
CA LEU A 53 -8.94 -12.50 -6.29
C LEU A 53 -9.79 -13.61 -6.92
N ILE A 54 -11.09 -13.66 -6.60
CA ILE A 54 -12.03 -14.60 -7.21
C ILE A 54 -12.21 -14.25 -8.70
N SER A 55 -12.39 -12.96 -9.00
CA SER A 55 -12.51 -12.45 -10.36
C SER A 55 -11.24 -12.70 -11.19
N LEU A 56 -10.05 -12.45 -10.63
CA LEU A 56 -8.79 -12.77 -11.31
C LEU A 56 -8.61 -14.27 -11.50
N GLY A 57 -9.02 -15.06 -10.51
CA GLY A 57 -9.00 -16.52 -10.58
C GLY A 57 -9.92 -17.10 -11.65
N SER A 58 -11.03 -16.44 -12.00
CA SER A 58 -11.95 -16.90 -13.04
C SER A 58 -11.32 -16.89 -14.44
N TYR A 59 -10.29 -16.07 -14.64
CA TYR A 59 -9.53 -16.00 -15.89
C TYR A 59 -8.44 -17.07 -16.01
N ASN A 60 -8.15 -17.82 -14.93
CA ASN A 60 -7.16 -18.90 -14.98
C ASN A 60 -7.66 -20.12 -15.75
N LYS A 61 -6.72 -20.90 -16.29
CA LYS A 61 -7.04 -22.22 -16.86
C LYS A 61 -7.55 -23.15 -15.75
N PHE A 62 -8.52 -24.00 -16.08
CA PHE A 62 -9.17 -24.91 -15.12
C PHE A 62 -8.20 -25.80 -14.32
N LYS A 63 -7.09 -26.25 -14.93
CA LYS A 63 -6.06 -27.09 -14.27
C LYS A 63 -4.82 -26.30 -13.82
N HIS A 64 -4.91 -24.99 -13.72
CA HIS A 64 -3.79 -24.14 -13.26
C HIS A 64 -3.49 -24.38 -11.78
N ASN A 65 -2.21 -24.34 -11.41
CA ASN A 65 -1.80 -24.58 -10.03
C ASN A 65 -1.94 -23.31 -9.18
N CYS A 66 -3.15 -23.03 -8.71
CA CYS A 66 -3.45 -21.87 -7.87
C CYS A 66 -2.74 -21.89 -6.50
N TRP A 67 -2.34 -23.07 -5.99
CA TRP A 67 -1.62 -23.18 -4.72
C TRP A 67 -0.26 -22.49 -4.79
N LYS A 68 0.48 -22.67 -5.89
CA LYS A 68 1.76 -21.99 -6.09
C LYS A 68 1.59 -20.48 -6.16
N ASP A 69 0.59 -20.01 -6.90
CA ASP A 69 0.32 -18.57 -7.01
C ASP A 69 -0.07 -17.96 -5.67
N CYS A 70 -0.88 -18.65 -4.88
CA CYS A 70 -1.27 -18.20 -3.54
C CYS A 70 -0.05 -18.07 -2.60
N LEU A 71 0.86 -19.05 -2.63
CA LEU A 71 2.10 -18.98 -1.84
C LEU A 71 3.01 -17.84 -2.30
N VAL A 72 3.18 -17.66 -3.61
CA VAL A 72 3.98 -16.56 -4.18
C VAL A 72 3.34 -15.21 -3.84
N TYR A 73 2.04 -15.06 -4.05
CA TYR A 73 1.28 -13.84 -3.73
C TYR A 73 1.46 -13.45 -2.27
N THR A 74 1.19 -14.39 -1.36
CA THR A 74 1.30 -14.14 0.09
C THR A 74 2.73 -13.83 0.49
N GLY A 75 3.70 -14.60 -0.03
CA GLY A 75 5.13 -14.41 0.26
C GLY A 75 5.65 -13.06 -0.25
N VAL A 76 5.29 -12.67 -1.47
CA VAL A 76 5.67 -11.36 -2.05
C VAL A 76 4.98 -10.24 -1.29
N ASN A 77 3.68 -10.34 -0.99
CA ASN A 77 2.95 -9.32 -0.23
C ASN A 77 3.60 -9.08 1.15
N CYS A 78 3.81 -10.13 1.94
CA CYS A 78 4.46 -10.03 3.24
C CYS A 78 5.90 -9.52 3.12
N GLY A 79 6.65 -10.00 2.12
CA GLY A 79 8.03 -9.56 1.87
C GLY A 79 8.13 -8.08 1.51
N THR A 80 7.22 -7.58 0.65
CA THR A 80 7.15 -6.17 0.29
C THR A 80 6.77 -5.31 1.49
N SER A 81 5.79 -5.71 2.30
CA SER A 81 5.44 -5.02 3.55
C SER A 81 6.64 -4.96 4.50
N PHE A 82 7.35 -6.07 4.68
CA PHE A 82 8.53 -6.13 5.55
C PHE A 82 9.65 -5.20 5.05
N LEU A 83 9.96 -5.22 3.75
CA LEU A 83 10.95 -4.33 3.12
C LEU A 83 10.53 -2.85 3.20
N SER A 84 9.24 -2.56 3.06
CA SER A 84 8.71 -1.20 3.19
C SER A 84 8.96 -0.63 4.58
N GLY A 85 8.86 -1.47 5.62
CA GLY A 85 9.20 -1.09 6.99
C GLY A 85 10.64 -0.60 7.11
N PHE A 86 11.62 -1.29 6.50
CA PHE A 86 13.00 -0.81 6.48
C PHE A 86 13.15 0.53 5.76
N VAL A 87 12.48 0.73 4.63
CA VAL A 87 12.54 2.01 3.89
C VAL A 87 12.02 3.16 4.76
N ILE A 88 10.87 2.98 5.39
CA ILE A 88 10.25 4.01 6.23
C ILE A 88 11.07 4.27 7.49
N PHE A 89 11.36 3.23 8.26
CA PHE A 89 12.02 3.38 9.54
C PHE A 89 13.49 3.81 9.44
N SER A 90 14.22 3.45 8.38
CA SER A 90 15.58 3.96 8.18
C SER A 90 15.61 5.49 7.97
N ILE A 91 14.64 6.04 7.23
CA ILE A 91 14.53 7.48 7.00
C ILE A 91 13.97 8.22 8.23
N LEU A 92 13.05 7.62 8.98
CA LEU A 92 12.59 8.17 10.26
C LEU A 92 13.70 8.17 11.32
N GLY A 93 14.53 7.12 11.36
CA GLY A 93 15.71 7.07 12.23
C GLY A 93 16.69 8.20 11.95
N PHE A 94 16.89 8.53 10.66
CA PHE A 94 17.66 9.70 10.26
C PHE A 94 17.03 11.02 10.75
N MET A 95 15.72 11.20 10.56
CA MET A 95 15.03 12.39 11.06
C MET A 95 15.15 12.54 12.59
N ALA A 96 14.97 11.44 13.33
CA ALA A 96 15.08 11.42 14.77
C ALA A 96 16.50 11.80 15.23
N TYR A 97 17.52 11.27 14.55
CA TYR A 97 18.93 11.59 14.79
C TYR A 97 19.25 13.07 14.53
N GLU A 98 18.82 13.63 13.40
CA GLU A 98 19.04 15.04 13.06
C GLU A 98 18.36 16.02 14.04
N ARG A 99 17.25 15.60 14.66
CA ARG A 99 16.49 16.42 15.62
C ARG A 99 16.81 16.17 17.08
N GLY A 100 17.58 15.13 17.39
CA GLY A 100 17.85 14.72 18.77
C GLY A 100 16.60 14.28 19.54
N ILE A 101 15.60 13.72 18.85
CA ILE A 101 14.34 13.21 19.45
C ILE A 101 14.22 11.70 19.27
N SER A 102 13.23 11.06 19.91
CA SER A 102 13.04 9.62 19.78
C SER A 102 12.40 9.25 18.43
N VAL A 103 12.60 8.01 17.98
CA VAL A 103 11.93 7.50 16.76
C VAL A 103 10.42 7.42 16.95
N ALA A 104 9.94 7.17 18.18
CA ALA A 104 8.52 7.14 18.49
C ALA A 104 7.84 8.50 18.24
N ASP A 105 8.54 9.61 18.47
CA ASP A 105 8.00 10.97 18.28
C ASP A 105 7.86 11.38 16.81
N VAL A 106 8.54 10.68 15.90
CA VAL A 106 8.46 10.92 14.44
C VAL A 106 7.66 9.85 13.71
N ALA A 107 7.42 8.70 14.34
CA ALA A 107 6.65 7.59 13.81
C ALA A 107 5.15 7.78 14.08
N GLU A 108 4.54 8.73 13.36
CA GLU A 108 3.07 8.83 13.30
C GLU A 108 2.48 7.61 12.57
N SER A 109 1.23 7.27 12.88
CA SER A 109 0.50 6.20 12.18
C SER A 109 -0.43 6.78 11.11
N GLY A 110 -0.69 5.98 10.07
CA GLY A 110 -1.64 6.35 9.00
C GLY A 110 -1.05 7.24 7.90
N PRO A 111 -1.89 7.94 7.12
CA PRO A 111 -1.44 8.73 5.97
C PRO A 111 -0.43 9.82 6.32
N GLY A 112 -0.50 10.39 7.53
CA GLY A 112 0.45 11.40 8.03
C GLY A 112 1.92 10.93 7.98
N LEU A 113 2.16 9.63 8.18
CA LEU A 113 3.52 9.08 8.09
C LEU A 113 4.12 9.25 6.69
N ALA A 114 3.35 8.93 5.66
CA ALA A 114 3.79 8.98 4.27
C ALA A 114 3.74 10.41 3.69
N PHE A 115 2.82 11.25 4.14
CA PHE A 115 2.57 12.57 3.53
C PHE A 115 3.05 13.76 4.36
N ILE A 116 3.41 13.58 5.63
CA ILE A 116 3.94 14.62 6.52
C ILE A 116 5.34 14.25 7.00
N ALA A 117 5.46 13.14 7.73
CA ALA A 117 6.73 12.75 8.35
C ALA A 117 7.80 12.44 7.31
N TYR A 118 7.47 11.59 6.32
CA TYR A 118 8.44 11.16 5.32
C TYR A 118 8.94 12.31 4.40
N PRO A 119 8.08 13.17 3.81
CA PRO A 119 8.56 14.30 3.01
C PRO A 119 9.40 15.28 3.84
N LYS A 120 9.05 15.48 5.11
CA LYS A 120 9.83 16.31 6.04
C LYS A 120 11.21 15.72 6.34
N ALA A 121 11.36 14.38 6.35
CA ALA A 121 12.67 13.73 6.48
C ALA A 121 13.47 13.84 5.18
N VAL A 122 12.82 13.58 4.05
CA VAL A 122 13.46 13.65 2.72
C VAL A 122 13.91 15.06 2.37
N GLY A 123 13.18 16.09 2.82
CA GLY A 123 13.55 17.50 2.64
C GLY A 123 14.90 17.88 3.27
N GLN A 124 15.41 17.08 4.21
CA GLN A 124 16.72 17.30 4.85
C GLN A 124 17.87 16.64 4.07
N LEU A 125 17.58 15.85 3.02
CA LEU A 125 18.58 15.16 2.23
C LEU A 125 19.15 16.06 1.12
N VAL A 126 20.44 15.86 0.82
CA VAL A 126 21.03 16.39 -0.41
C VAL A 126 20.29 15.78 -1.62
N MET A 127 19.93 16.63 -2.59
CA MET A 127 19.06 16.28 -3.72
C MET A 127 17.64 15.82 -3.31
N ALA A 128 17.07 16.42 -2.25
CA ALA A 128 15.69 16.17 -1.80
C ALA A 128 14.62 16.03 -2.92
N PRO A 129 14.65 16.82 -4.02
CA PRO A 129 13.68 16.65 -5.10
C PRO A 129 13.72 15.26 -5.75
N VAL A 130 14.91 14.68 -5.96
CA VAL A 130 15.07 13.36 -6.59
C VAL A 130 14.43 12.27 -5.72
N TRP A 131 14.73 12.29 -4.42
CA TRP A 131 14.19 11.32 -3.47
C TRP A 131 12.67 11.44 -3.31
N SER A 132 12.16 12.67 -3.32
CA SER A 132 10.71 12.95 -3.25
C SER A 132 10.00 12.41 -4.49
N ILE A 133 10.53 12.67 -5.68
CA ILE A 133 9.97 12.16 -6.95
C ILE A 133 9.92 10.63 -6.94
N ILE A 134 11.02 9.96 -6.57
CA ILE A 134 11.08 8.49 -6.51
C ILE A 134 10.04 7.94 -5.52
N PHE A 135 9.88 8.58 -4.36
CA PHE A 135 8.92 8.16 -3.34
C PHE A 135 7.47 8.36 -3.78
N PHE A 136 7.10 9.52 -4.31
CA PHE A 136 5.74 9.77 -4.75
C PHE A 136 5.37 8.96 -5.99
N ILE A 137 6.29 8.75 -6.93
CA ILE A 137 6.08 7.80 -8.04
C ILE A 137 5.83 6.40 -7.50
N MET A 138 6.60 5.96 -6.50
CA MET A 138 6.38 4.66 -5.88
C MET A 138 4.97 4.56 -5.25
N ILE A 139 4.52 5.57 -4.48
CA ILE A 139 3.17 5.59 -3.90
C ILE A 139 2.10 5.56 -5.00
N ILE A 140 2.26 6.36 -6.05
CA ILE A 140 1.31 6.43 -7.17
C ILE A 140 1.19 5.06 -7.84
N LEU A 141 2.31 4.39 -8.14
CA LEU A 141 2.30 3.08 -8.78
C LEU A 141 1.65 2.02 -7.88
N LEU A 142 1.98 1.99 -6.58
CA LEU A 142 1.37 1.08 -5.61
C LEU A 142 -0.16 1.26 -5.52
N GLY A 143 -0.62 2.51 -5.51
CA GLY A 143 -2.06 2.82 -5.51
C GLY A 143 -2.73 2.44 -6.82
N LEU A 144 -2.10 2.76 -7.95
CA LEU A 144 -2.63 2.54 -9.29
C LEU A 144 -2.83 1.06 -9.62
N ASP A 145 -1.84 0.21 -9.31
CA ASP A 145 -1.96 -1.24 -9.53
C ASP A 145 -3.13 -1.83 -8.73
N SER A 146 -3.28 -1.40 -7.48
CA SER A 146 -4.38 -1.82 -6.60
C SER A 146 -5.74 -1.36 -7.15
N GLN A 147 -5.82 -0.13 -7.66
CA GLN A 147 -7.05 0.41 -8.25
C GLN A 147 -7.45 -0.32 -9.54
N PHE A 148 -6.50 -0.67 -10.41
CA PHE A 148 -6.79 -1.47 -11.61
C PHE A 148 -7.38 -2.83 -11.27
N VAL A 149 -6.77 -3.51 -10.31
CA VAL A 149 -7.25 -4.81 -9.84
C VAL A 149 -8.65 -4.68 -9.25
N GLY A 150 -8.90 -3.66 -8.42
CA GLY A 150 -10.22 -3.36 -7.85
C GLY A 150 -11.31 -3.11 -8.91
N VAL A 151 -11.05 -2.23 -9.88
CA VAL A 151 -12.00 -1.94 -10.97
C VAL A 151 -12.26 -3.18 -11.81
N GLU A 152 -11.22 -3.95 -12.17
CA GLU A 152 -11.41 -5.19 -12.95
C GLU A 152 -12.26 -6.20 -12.17
N GLY A 153 -12.10 -6.31 -10.85
CA GLY A 153 -12.95 -7.19 -10.02
C GLY A 153 -14.43 -6.84 -10.12
N VAL A 154 -14.78 -5.56 -9.99
CA VAL A 154 -16.16 -5.08 -10.11
C VAL A 154 -16.70 -5.31 -11.52
N VAL A 155 -15.92 -4.95 -12.54
CA VAL A 155 -16.30 -5.10 -13.95
C VAL A 155 -16.53 -6.56 -14.30
N THR A 156 -15.63 -7.46 -13.88
CA THR A 156 -15.73 -8.90 -14.12
C THR A 156 -17.03 -9.45 -13.54
N THR A 157 -17.32 -9.08 -12.29
CA THR A 157 -18.56 -9.50 -11.60
C THR A 157 -19.82 -9.08 -12.37
N ILE A 158 -19.88 -7.82 -12.84
CA ILE A 158 -21.04 -7.31 -13.59
C ILE A 158 -21.15 -7.96 -14.97
N VAL A 159 -20.02 -8.18 -15.64
CA VAL A 159 -19.98 -8.81 -16.97
C VAL A 159 -20.39 -10.28 -16.90
N ASP A 160 -20.06 -10.98 -15.81
CA ASP A 160 -20.43 -12.38 -15.61
C ASP A 160 -21.93 -12.56 -15.31
N GLU A 161 -22.59 -11.55 -14.71
CA GLU A 161 -24.04 -11.54 -14.50
C GLU A 161 -24.82 -11.28 -15.81
N PHE A 162 -24.31 -10.41 -16.70
CA PHE A 162 -24.98 -10.06 -17.97
C PHE A 162 -24.14 -10.35 -19.23
N PRO A 163 -23.71 -11.60 -19.46
CA PRO A 163 -22.69 -11.94 -20.45
C PRO A 163 -23.15 -11.69 -21.89
N HIS A 164 -24.41 -12.01 -22.22
CA HIS A 164 -24.96 -11.83 -23.57
C HIS A 164 -25.07 -10.36 -23.99
N GLN A 165 -25.14 -9.45 -23.02
CA GLN A 165 -25.35 -8.03 -23.26
C GLN A 165 -24.02 -7.27 -23.27
N LEU A 166 -23.13 -7.55 -22.32
CA LEU A 166 -21.92 -6.76 -22.07
C LEU A 166 -20.67 -7.27 -22.80
N ARG A 167 -20.61 -8.55 -23.18
CA ARG A 167 -19.45 -9.10 -23.93
C ARG A 167 -19.49 -8.78 -25.44
N ARG A 168 -20.46 -7.99 -25.91
CA ARG A 168 -20.66 -7.68 -27.34
C ARG A 168 -20.12 -6.30 -27.71
N GLY A 169 -19.21 -6.25 -28.67
CA GLY A 169 -18.62 -4.99 -29.16
C GLY A 169 -17.88 -4.25 -28.04
N TYR A 170 -17.99 -2.91 -28.01
CA TYR A 170 -17.29 -2.05 -27.06
C TYR A 170 -18.03 -1.81 -25.73
N ARG A 171 -18.96 -2.70 -25.35
CA ARG A 171 -19.85 -2.49 -24.19
C ARG A 171 -19.13 -2.67 -22.85
N LYS A 172 -18.14 -3.57 -22.76
CA LYS A 172 -17.30 -3.73 -21.56
C LYS A 172 -16.50 -2.45 -21.31
N GLU A 173 -15.93 -1.87 -22.37
CA GLU A 173 -15.12 -0.65 -22.33
C GLU A 173 -15.96 0.57 -21.91
N ILE A 174 -17.18 0.68 -22.44
CA ILE A 174 -18.14 1.71 -22.02
C ILE A 174 -18.51 1.53 -20.54
N LEU A 175 -18.72 0.30 -20.07
CA LEU A 175 -19.00 0.02 -18.66
C LEU A 175 -17.82 0.44 -17.77
N ILE A 176 -16.58 0.12 -18.15
CA ILE A 176 -15.38 0.54 -17.42
C ILE A 176 -15.32 2.07 -17.34
N ALA A 177 -15.51 2.77 -18.47
CA ALA A 177 -15.52 4.23 -18.50
C ALA A 177 -16.61 4.83 -17.59
N PHE A 178 -17.79 4.22 -17.57
CA PHE A 178 -18.90 4.61 -16.70
C PHE A 178 -18.59 4.42 -15.21
N ILE A 179 -18.04 3.26 -14.82
CA ILE A 179 -17.63 2.99 -13.44
C ILE A 179 -16.55 3.98 -12.99
N CYS A 180 -15.55 4.24 -13.83
CA CYS A 180 -14.51 5.22 -13.56
C CYS A 180 -15.08 6.63 -13.42
N ALA A 181 -16.05 7.03 -14.26
CA ALA A 181 -16.69 8.33 -14.17
C ALA A 181 -17.49 8.49 -12.86
N ILE A 182 -18.24 7.46 -12.43
CA ILE A 182 -18.93 7.47 -11.13
C ILE A 182 -17.92 7.57 -10.00
N SER A 183 -16.87 6.74 -10.02
CA SER A 183 -15.81 6.77 -9.01
C SER A 183 -15.16 8.16 -8.90
N MET A 184 -14.93 8.83 -10.05
CA MET A 184 -14.43 10.20 -10.08
C MET A 184 -15.41 11.19 -9.46
N LEU A 185 -16.71 11.11 -9.78
CA LEU A 185 -17.73 11.98 -9.19
C LEU A 185 -17.85 11.81 -7.67
N CYS A 186 -17.80 10.57 -7.18
CA CYS A 186 -17.73 10.28 -5.74
C CYS A 186 -16.42 10.81 -5.12
N GLY A 187 -15.29 10.60 -5.80
CA GLY A 187 -13.98 11.10 -5.37
C GLY A 187 -13.90 12.62 -5.28
N LEU A 188 -14.61 13.36 -6.13
CA LEU A 188 -14.68 14.82 -6.06
C LEU A 188 -15.23 15.31 -4.70
N CYS A 189 -16.14 14.55 -4.07
CA CYS A 189 -16.64 14.90 -2.74
C CYS A 189 -15.52 14.90 -1.70
N MET A 190 -14.55 13.98 -1.83
CA MET A 190 -13.43 13.81 -0.90
C MET A 190 -12.29 14.83 -1.09
N VAL A 191 -12.32 15.62 -2.17
CA VAL A 191 -11.30 16.65 -2.49
C VAL A 191 -11.80 18.06 -2.14
N THR A 192 -13.02 18.18 -1.62
CA THR A 192 -13.56 19.46 -1.12
C THR A 192 -12.88 19.88 0.18
N GLU A 193 -12.71 21.19 0.41
CA GLU A 193 -12.04 21.74 1.60
C GLU A 193 -12.65 21.29 2.94
N VAL A 194 -13.94 20.95 2.94
CA VAL A 194 -14.69 20.45 4.11
C VAL A 194 -14.28 19.03 4.53
N SER A 195 -13.63 18.26 3.64
CA SER A 195 -13.29 16.86 3.90
C SER A 195 -12.05 16.68 4.80
N VAL A 196 -11.32 17.76 5.11
CA VAL A 196 -10.01 17.72 5.81
C VAL A 196 -10.06 18.40 7.21
N THR A 197 -11.20 18.94 7.61
CA THR A 197 -11.46 19.41 8.99
C THR A 197 -12.05 18.33 9.86
#